data_AF-A0A3N4EHC6-F1
#
_entry.id   AF-A0A3N4EHC6-F1
#
_cell.length_a   1.000
_cell.length_b   1.000
_cell.length_c   1.000
_cell.angle_alpha   90.00
_cell.angle_beta   90.00
_cell.angle_gamma   90.00
#
_symmetry.space_group_name_H-M   'P 1'
#
loop_
_entity.id
_entity.type
_entity.pdbx_description
1 polymer ?
#
loop_
_entity_poly.entity_id
_entity_poly.type
_entity_poly.pdbx_seq_one_letter_code
_entity_poly.pdbx_strand_id
1 'polypeptide(L)'
;MAEFNLKKKQKYKPNVSVFLAVCGRNYARILKWLPEKMSVNVPWQIEGQFGTLSINLLENTKYTQLVEISRPIPNGHFFKTPKATVRVYHDAQLAEVLTSQQIYRLKPMYDYPNIHMHHSDEKFQVNAFLEDLLKIGSRRVTCQS
;
A
#
# COMPACT_ATOMS: atom_id res chain seq x y z
N MET A 1 44.82 20.86 -13.66
CA MET A 1 43.45 20.68 -14.18
C MET A 1 42.93 19.36 -13.62
N ALA A 2 41.88 19.37 -12.80
CA ALA A 2 41.33 18.16 -12.19
C ALA A 2 40.15 17.65 -13.04
N GLU A 3 40.28 16.45 -13.61
CA GLU A 3 39.22 15.78 -14.35
C GLU A 3 38.15 15.27 -13.37
N PHE A 4 36.96 15.89 -13.41
CA PHE A 4 35.78 15.38 -12.72
C PHE A 4 35.26 14.14 -13.45
N ASN A 5 35.63 12.98 -12.94
CA ASN A 5 35.12 11.69 -13.39
C ASN A 5 33.67 11.53 -12.90
N LEU A 6 32.70 12.02 -13.68
CA LEU A 6 31.27 11.78 -13.46
C LEU A 6 30.98 10.29 -13.65
N LYS A 7 31.12 9.49 -12.59
CA LYS A 7 30.61 8.12 -12.52
C LYS A 7 29.14 8.14 -12.95
N LYS A 8 28.85 7.63 -14.16
CA LYS A 8 27.47 7.41 -14.64
C LYS A 8 26.72 6.60 -13.57
N LYS A 9 25.76 7.22 -12.87
CA LYS A 9 24.83 6.51 -11.98
C LYS A 9 24.19 5.38 -12.80
N GLN A 10 24.33 4.14 -12.33
CA GLN A 10 23.68 2.99 -12.98
C GLN A 10 22.18 3.25 -13.03
N LYS A 11 21.58 3.09 -14.21
CA LYS A 11 20.13 3.20 -14.40
C LYS A 11 19.46 2.09 -13.58
N TYR A 12 18.51 2.47 -12.73
CA TYR A 12 17.71 1.52 -11.97
C TYR A 12 16.98 0.57 -12.92
N LYS A 13 17.12 -0.74 -12.68
CA LYS A 13 16.37 -1.78 -13.39
C LYS A 13 15.39 -2.41 -12.39
N PRO A 14 14.07 -2.23 -12.56
CA PRO A 14 13.10 -2.83 -11.66
C PRO A 14 13.18 -4.36 -11.72
N ASN A 15 13.34 -5.00 -10.57
CA ASN A 15 13.24 -6.45 -10.46
C ASN A 15 11.77 -6.83 -10.30
N VAL A 16 11.14 -7.24 -11.40
CA VAL A 16 9.71 -7.59 -11.46
C VAL A 16 9.39 -8.73 -10.51
N SER A 17 10.24 -9.76 -10.45
CA SER A 17 10.02 -10.92 -9.58
C SER A 17 9.97 -10.53 -8.10
N VAL A 18 10.87 -9.65 -7.68
CA VAL A 18 10.90 -9.14 -6.30
C VAL A 18 9.68 -8.27 -6.00
N PHE A 19 9.25 -7.45 -6.96
CA PHE A 19 8.02 -6.66 -6.83
C PHE A 19 6.77 -7.54 -6.70
N LEU A 20 6.60 -8.55 -7.58
CA LEU A 20 5.49 -9.49 -7.50
C LEU A 20 5.49 -10.27 -6.19
N ALA A 21 6.66 -10.63 -5.66
CA ALA A 21 6.76 -11.26 -4.35
C ALA A 21 6.25 -10.34 -3.21
N VAL A 22 6.49 -9.03 -3.28
CA VAL A 22 5.89 -8.06 -2.33
C VAL A 22 4.37 -8.05 -2.49
N CYS A 23 3.86 -7.96 -3.71
CA CYS A 23 2.43 -7.94 -3.98
C CYS A 23 1.71 -9.20 -3.51
N GLY A 24 2.31 -10.38 -3.66
CA GLY A 24 1.76 -11.64 -3.15
C GLY A 24 1.73 -11.70 -1.62
N ARG A 25 2.78 -11.18 -0.94
CA ARG A 25 2.76 -11.06 0.53
C ARG A 25 1.69 -10.09 1.02
N ASN A 26 1.50 -8.98 0.33
CA ASN A 26 0.46 -8.01 0.63
C ASN A 26 -0.93 -8.63 0.47
N TYR A 27 -1.15 -9.39 -0.60
CA TYR A 27 -2.40 -10.13 -0.83
C TYR A 27 -2.72 -11.06 0.35
N ALA A 28 -1.78 -11.93 0.70
CA ALA A 28 -1.95 -12.88 1.80
C ALA A 28 -2.21 -12.20 3.15
N ARG A 29 -1.66 -10.99 3.38
CA ARG A 29 -1.94 -10.20 4.60
C ARG A 29 -3.30 -9.55 4.56
N ILE A 30 -3.69 -8.95 3.45
CA ILE A 30 -4.99 -8.31 3.31
C ILE A 30 -6.12 -9.31 3.51
N LEU A 31 -6.01 -10.52 2.95
CA LEU A 31 -7.01 -11.58 3.13
C LEU A 31 -7.26 -11.91 4.62
N LYS A 32 -6.27 -11.76 5.50
CA LYS A 32 -6.45 -11.98 6.95
C LYS A 32 -7.38 -10.95 7.60
N TRP A 33 -7.52 -9.79 6.97
CA TRP A 33 -8.24 -8.62 7.49
C TRP A 33 -9.56 -8.35 6.77
N LEU A 34 -9.78 -8.92 5.59
CA LEU A 34 -11.06 -8.84 4.88
C LEU A 34 -12.11 -9.74 5.56
N PRO A 35 -13.29 -9.23 5.93
CA PRO A 35 -14.40 -10.06 6.38
C PRO A 35 -15.02 -10.81 5.19
N GLU A 36 -15.68 -11.94 5.49
CA GLU A 36 -16.34 -12.77 4.47
C GLU A 36 -17.42 -12.02 3.68
N LYS A 37 -18.08 -11.06 4.34
CA LYS A 37 -19.11 -10.21 3.75
C LYS A 37 -18.70 -8.76 3.95
N MET A 38 -18.56 -8.03 2.84
CA MET A 38 -18.25 -6.61 2.81
C MET A 38 -19.28 -5.88 1.96
N SER A 39 -19.80 -4.79 2.51
CA SER A 39 -20.63 -3.84 1.77
C SER A 39 -19.76 -2.70 1.27
N VAL A 40 -20.02 -2.24 0.04
CA VAL A 40 -19.31 -1.10 -0.54
C VAL A 40 -19.61 0.16 0.27
N ASN A 41 -18.59 0.97 0.52
CA ASN A 41 -18.62 2.22 1.30
C ASN A 41 -19.04 2.08 2.76
N VAL A 42 -18.96 0.87 3.33
CA VAL A 42 -19.13 0.63 4.76
C VAL A 42 -17.78 0.24 5.36
N PRO A 43 -17.06 1.19 6.00
CA PRO A 43 -15.78 0.88 6.61
C PRO A 43 -15.97 -0.05 7.81
N TRP A 44 -15.00 -0.94 8.04
CA TRP A 44 -14.92 -1.71 9.28
C TRP A 44 -13.56 -1.49 9.93
N GLN A 45 -13.55 -1.62 11.26
CA GLN A 45 -12.36 -1.44 12.06
C GLN A 45 -11.96 -2.74 12.72
N ILE A 46 -10.66 -2.96 12.79
CA ILE A 46 -10.04 -4.11 13.42
C ILE A 46 -9.08 -3.57 14.46
N GLU A 47 -9.33 -3.95 15.71
CA GLU A 47 -8.42 -3.65 16.80
C GLU A 47 -7.35 -4.73 16.91
N GLY A 48 -6.11 -4.28 17.01
CA GLY A 48 -4.97 -5.14 17.25
C GLY A 48 -4.06 -4.58 18.33
N GLN A 49 -3.04 -5.35 18.68
CA GLN A 49 -2.02 -4.98 19.66
C GLN A 49 -1.31 -3.67 19.30
N PHE A 50 -1.13 -3.38 18.02
CA PHE A 50 -0.40 -2.19 17.54
C PHE A 50 -1.32 -1.10 16.98
N GLY A 51 -2.56 -1.05 17.47
CA GLY A 51 -3.55 -0.03 17.12
C GLY A 51 -4.68 -0.55 16.22
N THR A 52 -5.46 0.38 15.70
CA THR A 52 -6.65 0.10 14.90
C THR A 52 -6.34 0.18 13.40
N LEU A 53 -6.82 -0.81 12.64
CA LEU A 53 -6.85 -0.79 11.19
C LEU A 53 -8.28 -0.52 10.74
N SER A 54 -8.48 0.49 9.92
CA SER A 54 -9.75 0.77 9.26
C SER A 54 -9.63 0.40 7.79
N ILE A 55 -10.56 -0.42 7.29
CA ILE A 55 -10.60 -0.81 5.90
C ILE A 55 -11.98 -0.45 5.34
N ASN A 56 -12.00 0.11 4.14
CA ASN A 56 -13.23 0.45 3.43
C ASN A 56 -13.21 -0.17 2.03
N LEU A 57 -14.30 -0.82 1.63
CA LEU A 57 -14.46 -1.35 0.29
C LEU A 57 -14.97 -0.25 -0.64
N LEU A 58 -14.17 0.14 -1.62
CA LEU A 58 -14.55 1.16 -2.61
C LEU A 58 -15.18 0.54 -3.86
N GLU A 59 -14.65 -0.60 -4.32
CA GLU A 59 -15.18 -1.33 -5.49
C GLU A 59 -15.09 -2.84 -5.25
N ASN A 60 -16.12 -3.57 -5.66
CA ASN A 60 -16.15 -5.03 -5.59
C ASN A 60 -16.61 -5.61 -6.92
N THR A 61 -15.72 -6.34 -7.59
CA THR A 61 -15.99 -7.04 -8.86
C THR A 61 -15.70 -8.53 -8.68
N LYS A 62 -16.03 -9.34 -9.69
CA LYS A 62 -15.82 -10.80 -9.65
C LYS A 62 -14.36 -11.20 -9.35
N TYR A 63 -13.39 -10.48 -9.91
CA TYR A 63 -11.97 -10.86 -9.82
C TYR A 63 -11.11 -9.84 -9.09
N THR A 64 -11.61 -8.62 -8.87
CA THR A 64 -10.84 -7.55 -8.25
C THR A 64 -11.65 -6.79 -7.21
N GLN A 65 -10.95 -6.31 -6.19
CA GLN A 65 -11.49 -5.38 -5.20
C GLN A 65 -10.60 -4.13 -5.12
N LEU A 66 -11.23 -2.99 -4.86
CA LEU A 66 -10.55 -1.76 -4.50
C LEU A 66 -10.85 -1.46 -3.04
N VAL A 67 -9.83 -1.42 -2.20
CA VAL A 67 -9.97 -1.16 -0.77
C VAL A 67 -9.15 0.06 -0.36
N GLU A 68 -9.70 0.89 0.50
CA GLU A 68 -8.93 1.89 1.24
C GLU A 68 -8.54 1.31 2.59
N ILE A 69 -7.26 1.44 2.94
CA ILE A 69 -6.70 0.95 4.21
C ILE A 69 -6.12 2.15 4.93
N SER A 70 -6.49 2.35 6.20
CA SER A 70 -6.03 3.47 7.01
C SER A 70 -5.81 3.09 8.47
N ARG A 71 -4.98 3.85 9.19
CA ARG A 71 -4.72 3.66 10.62
C ARG A 71 -5.16 4.89 11.41
N PRO A 72 -6.42 4.95 11.88
CA PRO A 72 -6.90 6.10 12.62
C PRO A 72 -6.02 6.37 13.85
N ILE A 73 -5.57 7.62 13.98
CA ILE A 73 -4.74 8.05 15.11
C ILE A 73 -5.67 8.78 16.10
N PRO A 74 -5.79 8.31 17.36
CA PRO A 74 -6.49 9.06 18.39
C PRO A 74 -5.71 10.35 18.65
N ASN A 75 -6.36 11.52 18.50
CA ASN A 75 -5.82 12.88 18.69
C ASN A 75 -5.18 13.53 17.43
N GLY A 76 -5.85 13.39 16.28
CA GLY A 76 -5.41 13.86 14.95
C GLY A 76 -5.41 15.37 14.68
N HIS A 77 -5.10 16.24 15.65
CA HIS A 77 -5.07 17.69 15.38
C HIS A 77 -3.79 18.15 14.64
N PHE A 78 -2.70 17.38 14.73
CA PHE A 78 -1.40 17.74 14.13
C PHE A 78 -0.91 16.76 13.05
N PHE A 79 -1.46 15.54 13.00
CA PHE A 79 -0.99 14.49 12.08
C PHE A 79 -2.14 13.92 11.26
N LYS A 80 -1.88 13.73 9.95
CA LYS A 80 -2.81 13.02 9.08
C LYS A 80 -2.69 11.51 9.34
N THR A 81 -3.80 10.87 9.64
CA THR A 81 -3.98 9.41 9.67
C THR A 81 -3.39 8.80 8.40
N PRO A 82 -2.44 7.86 8.39
CA PRO A 82 -1.93 7.29 7.14
C PRO A 82 -3.00 6.44 6.42
N LYS A 83 -3.05 6.54 5.08
CA LYS A 83 -3.98 5.76 4.23
C LYS A 83 -3.35 5.38 2.90
N ALA A 84 -3.81 4.24 2.38
CA ALA A 84 -3.44 3.74 1.07
C ALA A 84 -4.68 3.14 0.38
N THR A 85 -4.81 3.39 -0.92
CA THR A 85 -5.80 2.69 -1.76
C THR A 85 -5.10 1.52 -2.44
N VAL A 86 -5.65 0.32 -2.26
CA VAL A 86 -5.04 -0.94 -2.70
C VAL A 86 -6.00 -1.66 -3.63
N ARG A 87 -5.48 -2.09 -4.79
CA ARG A 87 -6.17 -3.01 -5.69
C ARG A 87 -5.78 -4.43 -5.30
N VAL A 88 -6.78 -5.28 -5.11
CA VAL A 88 -6.63 -6.70 -4.79
C VAL A 88 -7.10 -7.49 -6.00
N TYR A 89 -6.22 -8.29 -6.59
CA TYR A 89 -6.49 -9.20 -7.70
C TYR A 89 -6.58 -10.62 -7.14
N HIS A 90 -7.78 -11.19 -7.17
CA HIS A 90 -8.05 -12.54 -6.63
C HIS A 90 -7.62 -13.65 -7.59
N ASP A 91 -7.66 -13.37 -8.89
CA ASP A 91 -7.20 -14.27 -9.95
C ASP A 91 -5.68 -14.44 -9.95
N ALA A 92 -4.94 -13.33 -9.82
CA ALA A 92 -3.48 -13.35 -9.76
C ALA A 92 -2.94 -13.55 -8.34
N GLN A 93 -3.78 -13.48 -7.31
CA GLN A 93 -3.39 -13.49 -5.89
C GLN A 93 -2.37 -12.39 -5.54
N LEU A 94 -2.59 -11.19 -6.07
CA LEU A 94 -1.70 -10.03 -5.90
C LEU A 94 -2.47 -8.85 -5.31
N ALA A 95 -1.80 -8.06 -4.48
CA ALA A 95 -2.30 -6.78 -4.05
C ALA A 95 -1.27 -5.69 -4.28
N GLU A 96 -1.70 -4.57 -4.87
CA GLU A 96 -0.84 -3.43 -5.13
C GLU A 96 -1.43 -2.12 -4.62
N VAL A 97 -0.57 -1.24 -4.11
CA VAL A 97 -0.96 0.12 -3.75
C VAL A 97 -1.08 0.96 -5.01
N LEU A 98 -2.24 1.59 -5.22
CA LEU A 98 -2.49 2.54 -6.30
C LEU A 98 -2.09 3.96 -5.91
N THR A 99 -2.47 4.39 -4.71
CA THR A 99 -2.19 5.72 -4.16
C THR A 99 -1.88 5.64 -2.66
N SER A 100 -1.00 6.52 -2.19
CA SER A 100 -0.70 6.73 -0.77
C SER A 100 -0.89 8.22 -0.46
N GLN A 101 -1.16 8.56 0.79
CA GLN A 101 -1.75 9.84 1.19
C GLN A 101 -1.00 11.13 0.81
N GLN A 102 0.28 11.04 0.42
CA GLN A 102 1.07 12.17 -0.12
C GLN A 102 1.38 12.06 -1.62
N ILE A 103 0.94 11.00 -2.31
CA ILE A 103 1.25 10.73 -3.72
C ILE A 103 -0.03 10.29 -4.44
N TYR A 104 -0.64 11.21 -5.19
CA TYR A 104 -1.93 11.01 -5.87
C TYR A 104 -1.87 10.11 -7.11
N ARG A 105 -0.70 9.64 -7.55
CA ARG A 105 -0.58 8.63 -8.63
C ARG A 105 0.85 8.12 -8.71
N LEU A 106 1.10 6.93 -8.19
CA LEU A 106 2.39 6.26 -8.40
C LEU A 106 2.44 5.75 -9.84
N LYS A 107 3.23 6.42 -10.69
CA LYS A 107 3.55 5.86 -12.01
C LYS A 107 4.47 4.65 -11.84
N PRO A 108 4.27 3.57 -12.62
CA PRO A 108 5.13 2.38 -12.54
C PRO A 108 6.58 2.64 -13.00
N MET A 109 6.86 3.76 -13.65
CA MET A 109 8.20 4.21 -14.01
C MET A 109 8.24 5.74 -14.05
N TYR A 110 9.31 6.32 -13.49
CA TYR A 110 9.71 7.71 -13.74
C TYR A 110 11.07 7.70 -14.43
N ASP A 111 11.16 8.30 -15.62
CA ASP A 111 12.44 8.44 -16.33
C ASP A 111 13.36 9.39 -15.56
N TYR A 112 14.56 8.93 -15.18
CA TYR A 112 15.56 9.80 -14.56
C TYR A 112 16.56 10.31 -15.61
N PRO A 113 16.85 11.62 -15.63
CA PRO A 113 16.37 12.67 -14.72
C PRO A 113 14.92 13.10 -14.99
N ASN A 114 14.05 13.02 -13.98
CA ASN A 114 12.70 13.57 -14.01
C ASN A 114 12.73 14.96 -13.37
N ILE A 115 12.06 15.93 -13.99
CA ILE A 115 11.86 17.31 -13.48
C ILE A 115 11.31 17.37 -12.04
N HIS A 116 10.69 16.29 -11.54
CA HIS A 116 10.15 16.19 -10.17
C HIS A 116 11.02 15.38 -9.19
N MET A 117 12.22 14.91 -9.59
CA MET A 117 13.14 14.11 -8.74
C MET A 117 12.54 12.84 -8.09
N HIS A 118 11.48 12.23 -8.67
CA HIS A 118 10.94 10.95 -8.17
C HIS A 118 11.99 9.83 -8.18
N HIS A 119 12.06 9.07 -7.09
CA HIS A 119 12.94 7.92 -6.95
C HIS A 119 12.47 6.76 -7.84
N SER A 120 13.41 6.08 -8.50
CA SER A 120 13.10 5.04 -9.49
C SER A 120 12.37 3.81 -8.91
N ASP A 121 12.42 3.62 -7.60
CA ASP A 121 11.85 2.50 -6.84
C ASP A 121 10.62 2.88 -6.00
N GLU A 122 10.06 4.08 -6.18
CA GLU A 122 8.95 4.61 -5.36
C GLU A 122 7.75 3.65 -5.28
N LYS A 123 7.37 3.03 -6.41
CA LYS A 123 6.29 2.03 -6.45
C LYS A 123 6.62 0.81 -5.59
N PHE A 124 7.87 0.34 -5.61
CA PHE A 124 8.33 -0.76 -4.77
C PHE A 124 8.29 -0.37 -3.29
N GLN A 125 8.84 0.79 -2.95
CA GLN A 125 8.87 1.29 -1.57
C GLN A 125 7.47 1.44 -0.99
N VAL A 126 6.51 1.99 -1.74
CA VAL A 126 5.14 2.14 -1.27
C VAL A 126 4.45 0.79 -1.09
N ASN A 127 4.68 -0.18 -1.98
CA ASN A 127 4.14 -1.53 -1.83
C ASN A 127 4.81 -2.28 -0.67
N ALA A 128 6.09 -2.05 -0.40
CA ALA A 128 6.76 -2.60 0.76
C ALA A 128 6.21 -1.98 2.06
N PHE A 129 5.98 -0.67 2.07
CA PHE A 129 5.42 0.06 3.22
C PHE A 129 3.99 -0.38 3.57
N LEU A 130 3.18 -0.82 2.59
CA LEU A 130 1.87 -1.40 2.87
C LEU A 130 1.95 -2.54 3.90
N GLU A 131 3.03 -3.32 3.87
CA GLU A 131 3.17 -4.41 4.83
C GLU A 131 3.27 -3.89 6.27
N ASP A 132 3.84 -2.70 6.49
CA ASP A 132 3.92 -2.05 7.80
C ASP A 132 2.58 -1.43 8.20
N LEU A 133 1.84 -0.87 7.25
CA LEU A 133 0.49 -0.35 7.50
C LEU A 133 -0.46 -1.46 8.00
N LEU A 134 -0.31 -2.68 7.48
CA LEU A 134 -1.12 -3.86 7.82
C LEU A 134 -0.70 -4.55 9.13
N LYS A 135 0.44 -4.17 9.73
CA LYS A 135 0.93 -4.78 10.99
C LYS A 135 0.17 -4.20 12.19
N ILE A 136 -0.95 -4.82 12.54
CA ILE A 136 -1.71 -4.52 13.77
C ILE A 136 -1.59 -5.60 14.87
N GLY A 137 -0.88 -6.70 14.62
CA GLY A 137 -0.71 -7.80 15.59
C GLY A 137 -1.72 -8.91 15.38
N SER A 138 -2.20 -9.55 16.46
CA SER A 138 -3.26 -10.57 16.38
C SER A 138 -4.66 -9.94 16.41
N ARG A 139 -5.59 -10.49 15.61
CA ARG A 139 -6.98 -10.02 15.51
C ARG A 139 -7.69 -10.13 16.86
N ARG A 140 -8.12 -9.00 17.43
CA ARG A 140 -9.19 -8.98 18.43
C ARG A 140 -10.45 -8.56 17.68
N VAL A 141 -11.37 -9.51 17.47
CA VAL A 141 -12.63 -9.20 16.79
C VAL A 141 -13.48 -8.38 17.75
N THR A 142 -13.54 -7.06 17.54
CA THR A 142 -14.59 -6.24 18.11
C THR A 142 -15.74 -6.21 17.10
N CYS A 143 -16.79 -6.99 17.37
CA CYS A 143 -18.05 -6.85 16.65
C CYS A 143 -18.60 -5.47 16.97
N GLN A 144 -18.63 -4.56 15.98
CA GLN A 144 -19.43 -3.34 16.14
C GLN A 144 -20.90 -3.75 16.04
N SER A 145 -21.64 -3.39 17.10
CA SER A 145 -23.06 -3.66 17.30
C SER A 145 -23.92 -2.76 16.43
#